data_AF-A0A1X0F6Z6-F1
#
_entry.id   AF-A0A1X0F6Z6-F1
#
_cell.length_a   1.000
_cell.length_b   1.000
_cell.length_c   1.000
_cell.angle_alpha   90.00
_cell.angle_beta   90.00
_cell.angle_gamma   90.00
#
_symmetry.space_group_name_H-M   'P 1'
#
loop_
_entity.id
_entity.type
_entity.pdbx_description
1 polymer ?
#
loop_
_entity_poly.entity_id
_entity_poly.type
_entity_poly.pdbx_seq_one_letter_code
_entity_poly.pdbx_strand_id
1 'polypeptide(L)'
;MTTTTNPFPNVPLPAGAGIVDEWLDAGTPHAYRTWHGWHRTIAADDPGDRPWSDDIEVYVHGTQATDGTVTRHISVHQLHADNPVTAAQARQLARTLMAAADEADMMADHDAVSADDENVDS
;
A
#
# COMPACT_ATOMS: atom_id res chain seq x y z
N MET A 1 17.06 14.52 17.40
CA MET A 1 16.96 13.47 16.37
C MET A 1 17.20 12.15 17.07
N THR A 2 16.16 11.36 17.24
CA THR A 2 16.26 9.98 17.76
C THR A 2 16.42 9.09 16.54
N THR A 3 17.58 8.45 16.41
CA THR A 3 17.81 7.45 15.37
C THR A 3 17.09 6.18 15.83
N THR A 4 15.90 5.92 15.29
CA THR A 4 15.17 4.66 15.53
C THR A 4 15.93 3.55 14.82
N THR A 5 16.75 2.79 15.56
CA THR A 5 17.42 1.60 15.04
C THR A 5 16.36 0.60 14.59
N ASN A 6 16.31 0.27 13.29
CA ASN A 6 15.43 -0.76 12.74
C ASN A 6 15.70 -2.09 13.49
N PRO A 7 14.76 -2.59 14.31
CA PRO A 7 14.97 -3.81 15.09
C PRO A 7 15.04 -5.06 14.20
N PHE A 8 14.64 -4.94 12.94
CA PHE A 8 14.64 -6.01 11.94
C PHE A 8 15.39 -5.55 10.67
N PRO A 9 16.72 -5.33 10.74
CA PRO A 9 17.51 -4.78 9.64
C PRO A 9 17.58 -5.69 8.42
N ASN A 10 17.25 -6.98 8.59
CA ASN A 10 17.33 -8.00 7.56
C ASN A 10 16.01 -8.21 6.80
N VAL A 11 14.93 -7.49 7.13
CA VAL A 11 13.65 -7.61 6.43
C VAL A 11 13.62 -6.61 5.26
N PRO A 12 13.68 -7.09 4.00
CA PRO A 12 13.66 -6.21 2.83
C PRO A 12 12.38 -5.38 2.79
N LEU A 13 12.44 -4.21 2.16
CA LEU A 13 11.22 -3.44 1.90
C LEU A 13 10.34 -4.21 0.90
N PRO A 14 9.00 -4.17 1.03
CA PRO A 14 8.10 -4.72 0.01
C PRO A 14 8.35 -4.06 -1.34
N ALA A 15 8.30 -4.84 -2.42
CA ALA A 15 8.49 -4.30 -3.76
C ALA A 15 7.42 -3.25 -4.05
N GLY A 16 7.83 -2.12 -4.64
CA GLY A 16 6.96 -1.00 -4.99
C GLY A 16 6.41 -0.18 -3.82
N ALA A 17 6.89 -0.42 -2.58
CA ALA A 17 6.58 0.47 -1.47
C ALA A 17 7.20 1.86 -1.70
N GLY A 18 6.36 2.90 -1.73
CA GLY A 18 6.78 4.30 -1.81
C GLY A 18 7.00 4.92 -0.42
N ILE A 19 6.13 4.55 0.53
CA ILE A 19 6.23 4.96 1.93
C ILE A 19 6.18 3.70 2.80
N VAL A 20 7.04 3.65 3.80
CA VAL A 20 7.10 2.56 4.78
C VAL A 20 7.17 3.18 6.16
N ASP A 21 6.22 2.83 7.01
CA ASP A 21 6.13 3.35 8.38
C ASP A 21 7.10 2.62 9.31
N GLU A 22 7.26 3.17 10.52
CA GLU A 22 8.01 2.51 11.59
C GLU A 22 7.30 1.20 12.03
N TRP A 23 8.08 0.29 12.60
CA TRP A 23 7.54 -0.94 13.19
C TRP A 23 6.65 -0.62 14.39
N LEU A 24 5.41 -1.11 14.33
CA LEU A 24 4.47 -1.16 15.42
C LEU A 24 4.70 -2.44 16.23
N ASP A 25 4.38 -2.38 17.52
CA ASP A 25 4.54 -3.49 18.48
C ASP A 25 5.96 -4.10 18.51
N ALA A 26 6.96 -3.26 18.26
CA ALA A 26 8.37 -3.64 18.24
C ALA A 26 8.78 -4.34 19.55
N GLY A 27 9.47 -5.47 19.41
CA GLY A 27 9.87 -6.32 20.54
C GLY A 27 8.85 -7.38 20.95
N THR A 28 7.74 -7.51 20.21
CA THR A 28 6.78 -8.61 20.35
C THR A 28 6.82 -9.56 19.14
N PRO A 29 6.33 -10.80 19.26
CA PRO A 29 6.16 -11.71 18.11
C PRO A 29 5.15 -11.22 17.06
N HIS A 30 4.39 -10.17 17.35
CA HIS A 30 3.37 -9.61 16.47
C HIS A 30 3.79 -8.29 15.84
N ALA A 31 5.08 -7.91 15.93
CA ALA A 31 5.57 -6.68 15.34
C ALA A 31 5.29 -6.66 13.82
N TYR A 32 4.79 -5.53 13.34
CA TYR A 32 4.49 -5.31 11.93
C TYR A 32 4.72 -3.85 11.56
N ARG A 33 4.89 -3.54 10.28
CA ARG A 33 4.87 -2.16 9.78
C ARG A 33 3.86 -2.01 8.66
N THR A 34 3.33 -0.82 8.50
CA THR A 34 2.49 -0.45 7.35
C THR A 34 3.33 0.11 6.22
N TRP A 35 2.84 -0.05 5.01
CA TRP A 35 3.47 0.52 3.82
C TRP A 35 2.41 0.90 2.79
N HIS A 36 2.76 1.86 1.95
CA HIS A 36 1.92 2.41 0.90
C HIS A 36 2.68 2.44 -0.42
N GLY A 37 2.03 1.99 -1.48
CA GLY A 37 2.46 2.16 -2.86
C GLY A 37 2.11 3.56 -3.38
N TRP A 38 2.16 3.74 -4.70
CA TRP A 38 1.89 5.04 -5.31
C TRP A 38 0.39 5.33 -5.39
N HIS A 39 0.01 6.58 -5.10
CA HIS A 39 -1.38 7.02 -5.16
C HIS A 39 -1.74 7.45 -6.58
N ARG A 40 -2.86 6.95 -7.09
CA ARG A 40 -3.45 7.36 -8.37
C ARG A 40 -4.69 8.18 -8.08
N THR A 41 -4.73 9.42 -8.56
CA THR A 41 -5.85 10.34 -8.34
C THR A 41 -6.79 10.40 -9.55
N ILE A 42 -8.08 10.53 -9.28
CA ILE A 42 -9.12 10.77 -10.29
C ILE A 42 -9.80 12.09 -9.90
N ALA A 43 -9.70 13.06 -10.80
CA ALA A 43 -10.22 14.40 -10.56
C ALA A 43 -11.71 14.39 -10.17
N ALA A 44 -12.04 15.20 -9.16
CA ALA A 44 -13.43 15.54 -8.89
C ALA A 44 -14.01 16.39 -10.03
N ASP A 45 -15.25 16.10 -10.46
CA ASP A 45 -15.90 16.81 -11.57
C ASP A 45 -16.32 18.27 -11.23
N ASP A 46 -16.27 18.69 -9.95
CA ASP A 46 -16.57 20.07 -9.55
C ASP A 46 -15.95 20.46 -8.19
N PRO A 47 -15.00 21.42 -8.15
CA PRO A 47 -14.50 22.02 -6.90
C PRO A 47 -15.42 23.11 -6.32
N GLY A 48 -16.53 23.45 -7.00
CA GLY A 48 -17.26 24.71 -6.83
C GLY A 48 -18.16 24.87 -5.62
N ASP A 49 -18.53 23.81 -4.89
CA ASP A 49 -19.45 23.93 -3.74
C ASP A 49 -19.23 22.89 -2.62
N ARG A 50 -18.14 22.11 -2.69
CA ARG A 50 -17.84 21.09 -1.68
C ARG A 50 -16.69 21.53 -0.79
N PRO A 51 -16.83 21.50 0.55
CA PRO A 51 -15.69 21.71 1.45
C PRO A 51 -14.62 20.61 1.36
N TRP A 52 -14.92 19.50 0.66
CA TRP A 52 -14.06 18.32 0.50
C TRP A 52 -14.09 17.83 -0.95
N SER A 53 -13.72 18.70 -1.91
CA SER A 53 -13.56 18.32 -3.32
C SER A 53 -12.28 17.51 -3.53
N ASP A 54 -12.04 16.52 -2.68
CA ASP A 54 -10.83 15.72 -2.73
C ASP A 54 -10.95 14.76 -3.92
N ASP A 55 -9.87 14.65 -4.69
CA ASP A 55 -9.78 13.68 -5.78
C ASP A 55 -9.96 12.26 -5.22
N ILE A 56 -10.59 11.39 -6.00
CA ILE A 56 -10.69 9.97 -5.62
C ILE A 56 -9.30 9.37 -5.72
N GLU A 57 -8.80 8.82 -4.62
CA GLU A 57 -7.49 8.17 -4.58
C GLU A 57 -7.63 6.65 -4.63
N VAL A 58 -6.79 6.02 -5.43
CA VAL A 58 -6.63 4.56 -5.48
C VAL A 58 -5.17 4.23 -5.26
N TYR A 59 -4.88 3.34 -4.32
CA TYR A 59 -3.51 2.93 -4.03
C TYR A 59 -3.46 1.51 -3.44
N VAL A 60 -2.31 0.86 -3.63
CA VAL A 60 -1.99 -0.41 -2.98
C VAL A 60 -1.32 -0.11 -1.65
N HIS A 61 -1.71 -0.81 -0.58
CA HIS A 61 -1.05 -0.71 0.71
C HIS A 61 -1.11 -2.04 1.44
N GLY A 62 -0.44 -2.14 2.57
CA GLY A 62 -0.59 -3.30 3.42
C GLY A 62 0.30 -3.28 4.63
N THR A 63 0.54 -4.47 5.17
CA THR A 63 1.44 -4.68 6.29
C THR A 63 2.59 -5.60 5.90
N GLN A 64 3.70 -5.49 6.63
CA GLN A 64 4.77 -6.46 6.58
C GLN A 64 5.10 -6.94 8.00
N ALA A 65 5.18 -8.26 8.17
CA ALA A 65 5.59 -8.90 9.40
C ALA A 65 7.12 -9.08 9.46
N THR A 66 7.63 -9.44 10.64
CA THR A 66 9.08 -9.58 10.89
C THR A 66 9.74 -10.76 10.18
N ASP A 67 8.95 -11.74 9.74
CA ASP A 67 9.42 -12.86 8.90
C ASP A 67 9.51 -12.50 7.41
N GLY A 68 9.12 -11.27 7.05
CA GLY A 68 9.08 -10.78 5.68
C GLY A 68 7.75 -10.98 4.98
N THR A 69 6.77 -11.66 5.60
CA THR A 69 5.42 -11.83 5.03
C THR A 69 4.76 -10.48 4.78
N VAL A 70 4.28 -10.26 3.56
CA VAL A 70 3.60 -9.03 3.14
C VAL A 70 2.12 -9.30 2.88
N THR A 71 1.25 -8.44 3.42
CA THR A 71 -0.16 -8.36 3.01
C THR A 71 -0.35 -7.21 2.04
N ARG A 72 -1.36 -7.32 1.16
CA ARG A 72 -1.69 -6.32 0.14
C ARG A 72 -3.19 -6.11 0.06
N HIS A 73 -3.58 -4.85 0.01
CA HIS A 73 -4.94 -4.40 -0.21
C HIS A 73 -4.96 -3.24 -1.20
N ILE A 74 -6.02 -3.15 -1.99
CA ILE A 74 -6.32 -2.00 -2.83
C ILE A 74 -7.35 -1.17 -2.09
N SER A 75 -7.00 0.08 -1.77
CA SER A 75 -7.90 1.01 -1.12
C SER A 75 -8.39 2.08 -2.10
N VAL A 76 -9.64 2.48 -1.93
CA VAL A 76 -10.24 3.62 -2.64
C VAL A 76 -10.72 4.61 -1.60
N HIS A 77 -10.16 5.81 -1.63
CA HIS A 77 -10.50 6.90 -0.70
C HIS A 77 -11.37 7.95 -1.40
N GLN A 78 -12.03 8.77 -0.59
CA GLN A 78 -12.86 9.91 -1.04
C GLN A 78 -14.12 9.53 -1.84
N LEU A 79 -14.63 8.31 -1.62
CA LEU A 79 -15.97 7.91 -2.08
C LEU A 79 -17.00 8.07 -0.97
N HIS A 80 -18.08 8.80 -1.24
CA HIS A 80 -19.21 8.96 -0.32
C HIS A 80 -20.54 8.98 -1.08
N ALA A 81 -21.62 8.46 -0.50
CA ALA A 81 -22.92 8.38 -1.16
C ALA A 81 -23.51 9.77 -1.50
N ASP A 82 -23.24 10.77 -0.67
CA ASP A 82 -23.65 12.17 -0.91
C ASP A 82 -22.89 12.82 -2.07
N ASN A 83 -21.80 12.18 -2.52
CA ASN A 83 -20.91 12.64 -3.57
C ASN A 83 -20.77 11.55 -4.64
N PRO A 84 -21.86 11.19 -5.33
CA PRO A 84 -21.86 10.08 -6.26
C PRO A 84 -20.91 10.35 -7.43
N VAL A 85 -20.25 9.29 -7.90
CA VAL A 85 -19.37 9.37 -9.06
C VAL A 85 -20.17 9.46 -10.35
N THR A 86 -19.66 10.20 -11.33
CA THR A 86 -20.24 10.21 -12.68
C THR A 86 -19.91 8.92 -13.43
N ALA A 87 -20.62 8.66 -14.53
CA ALA A 87 -20.30 7.51 -15.39
C ALA A 87 -18.89 7.60 -16.02
N ALA A 88 -18.34 8.80 -16.16
CA ALA A 88 -16.96 8.99 -16.63
C ALA A 88 -15.96 8.59 -15.54
N GLN A 89 -16.14 9.12 -14.33
CA GLN A 89 -15.34 8.77 -13.15
C GLN A 89 -15.43 7.28 -12.82
N ALA A 90 -16.61 6.66 -12.89
CA ALA A 90 -16.78 5.22 -12.67
C ALA A 90 -15.96 4.38 -13.66
N ARG A 91 -15.93 4.76 -14.94
CA ARG A 91 -15.09 4.08 -15.94
C ARG A 91 -13.60 4.31 -15.69
N GLN A 92 -13.22 5.49 -15.22
CA GLN A 92 -11.83 5.78 -14.85
C GLN A 92 -11.43 4.95 -13.63
N LEU A 93 -12.27 4.90 -12.60
CA LEU A 93 -12.06 4.10 -11.39
C LEU A 93 -11.90 2.62 -11.73
N ALA A 94 -12.76 2.07 -12.60
CA ALA A 94 -12.61 0.68 -13.04
C ALA A 94 -11.24 0.41 -13.68
N ARG A 95 -10.75 1.29 -14.55
CA ARG A 95 -9.41 1.16 -15.14
C ARG A 95 -8.30 1.30 -14.11
N THR A 96 -8.43 2.26 -13.20
CA THR A 96 -7.45 2.49 -12.14
C THR A 96 -7.35 1.29 -11.20
N LEU A 97 -8.49 0.67 -10.85
CA LEU A 97 -8.55 -0.53 -10.01
C LEU A 97 -7.92 -1.74 -10.69
N MET A 98 -8.22 -2.00 -11.97
CA MET A 98 -7.57 -3.08 -12.71
C MET A 98 -6.05 -2.89 -12.72
N ALA A 99 -5.59 -1.70 -13.05
CA ALA A 99 -4.17 -1.44 -13.11
C ALA A 99 -3.49 -1.35 -11.71
N ALA A 100 -4.24 -1.19 -10.63
CA ALA A 100 -3.73 -1.31 -9.26
C ALA A 100 -3.66 -2.79 -8.81
N ALA A 101 -4.57 -3.62 -9.28
CA ALA A 101 -4.50 -5.07 -9.10
C ALA A 101 -3.31 -5.66 -9.85
N ASP A 102 -3.13 -5.30 -11.12
CA ASP A 102 -1.97 -5.72 -11.92
C ASP A 102 -0.65 -5.29 -11.24
N GLU A 103 -0.62 -4.08 -10.67
CA GLU A 103 0.55 -3.59 -9.91
C GLU A 103 0.79 -4.42 -8.64
N ALA A 104 -0.27 -4.72 -7.87
CA ALA A 104 -0.16 -5.54 -6.67
C ALA A 104 0.37 -6.95 -6.96
N ASP A 105 -0.06 -7.56 -8.08
CA ASP A 105 0.42 -8.87 -8.53
C ASP A 105 1.90 -8.80 -8.93
N MET A 106 2.30 -7.79 -9.71
CA MET A 106 3.72 -7.58 -10.07
C MET A 106 4.60 -7.35 -8.84
N MET A 107 4.12 -6.59 -7.85
CA MET A 107 4.86 -6.37 -6.61
C MET A 107 5.05 -7.68 -5.84
N ALA A 108 4.02 -8.52 -5.77
CA ALA A 108 4.11 -9.80 -5.09
C ALA A 108 5.15 -10.73 -5.75
N ASP A 109 5.23 -10.75 -7.08
CA ASP A 109 6.23 -11.51 -7.84
C ASP A 109 7.68 -11.00 -7.63
N HIS A 110 7.83 -9.76 -7.15
CA HIS A 110 9.12 -9.09 -6.97
C HIS A 110 9.55 -8.91 -5.51
N ASP A 111 8.75 -9.38 -4.55
CA ASP A 111 9.18 -9.39 -3.15
C ASP A 111 10.39 -10.31 -2.98
N ALA A 112 11.41 -9.80 -2.29
CA ALA A 112 12.53 -10.64 -1.89
C ALA A 112 12.07 -11.63 -0.81
N VAL A 113 12.24 -12.93 -1.06
CA VAL A 113 12.04 -13.96 -0.05
C VAL A 113 13.20 -13.87 0.96
N SER A 114 12.87 -13.85 2.25
CA SER A 114 13.83 -13.80 3.36
C SER A 114 14.88 -14.91 3.20
N ALA A 115 16.17 -14.56 3.22
CA ALA A 115 17.30 -15.45 2.92
C ALA A 115 17.62 -16.50 4.01
N ASP A 116 16.65 -16.90 4.83
CA ASP A 116 16.86 -17.90 5.88
C ASP A 116 16.58 -19.35 5.41
N ASP A 117 16.18 -19.54 4.14
CA ASP A 117 15.87 -20.87 3.57
C ASP A 117 17.02 -21.52 2.74
N GLU A 118 18.15 -20.82 2.52
CA GLU A 118 19.27 -21.34 1.68
C GLU A 118 20.47 -21.88 2.49
N ASN A 119 20.27 -22.47 3.68
CA ASN A 119 21.39 -23.15 4.36
C ASN A 119 21.00 -24.39 5.17
N VAL A 120 20.26 -25.29 4.53
CA VAL A 120 20.17 -26.70 4.96
C VAL A 120 20.43 -27.61 3.76
N ASP A 121 21.71 -27.77 3.38
CA ASP A 121 22.19 -29.12 3.08
C ASP A 121 23.70 -29.23 3.36
N SER A 122 24.05 -30.35 3.98
CA SER A 122 25.36 -30.66 4.61
C SER A 122 26.40 -31.21 3.63
#